data_AF-A0A7T1AJH4-F1
#
_entry.id   AF-A0A7T1AJH4-F1
#
_cell.length_a   1.000
_cell.length_b   1.000
_cell.length_c   1.000
_cell.angle_alpha   90.00
_cell.angle_beta   90.00
_cell.angle_gamma   90.00
#
_symmetry.space_group_name_H-M   'P 1'
#
loop_
_entity.id
_entity.type
_entity.pdbx_description
1 polymer ?
#
loop_
_entity_poly.entity_id
_entity_poly.type
_entity_poly.pdbx_seq_one_letter_code
_entity_poly.pdbx_strand_id
1 'polypeptide(L)'
;MNIFKENKGSILITVISLIAIITVLIGVGSTLVISGNKKVHSTSNKTQAHYVAEAGIEEVISNPFLINKVLKSFNIFYNPSNPTTPAPSPPWISLIEKPFPLNFENNKTGTYSVEGKVDPDSIIFANGVPQEVKIKITSEGTIINSKNDIISIKEINCRIKVDLVTFYNIGLKNAIATSNSLNSGKVYIELDSGVTSPANVYSNANITNIAGTIPGSIYARGGEVIIDNNTIVNGDVVASGRVQLNNNAQVDGKVVSSTSYVDVNNNATVAGDTVGYGVDKKGNSVNLVNSSVHNVYTNNGESSFNSKNSNYNSIQILPAEPNYPADYPIPDENLPIITDEIRDLWIKQAQSEGNIINGDFNLTTDQAESISTNTFIDGNLILENNAILNIEKDALIFITGYIQIENNAVINGTGSLVTDDYFIIKNNSIPTSISLIALGSTTDSQLTNNSATTGAILVPNGNLVINNQANIHGGVFAKSIPSIGNNAKIVFNPKLNQNLPPTQNTTEVLTLESWTEDINSLF
;
A
#
# COMPACT_ATOMS: atom_id res chain seq x y z
N MET A 1 45.43 -33.07 -88.44
CA MET A 1 44.07 -32.95 -87.85
C MET A 1 43.47 -34.35 -87.69
N ASN A 2 43.89 -35.12 -86.68
CA ASN A 2 43.36 -36.49 -86.45
C ASN A 2 43.52 -37.01 -85.00
N ILE A 3 43.64 -36.13 -84.00
CA ILE A 3 43.78 -36.53 -82.58
C ILE A 3 42.42 -36.61 -81.84
N PHE A 4 41.32 -36.24 -82.50
CA PHE A 4 39.99 -36.19 -81.85
C PHE A 4 39.07 -37.40 -82.13
N LYS A 5 39.56 -38.50 -82.72
CA LYS A 5 38.72 -39.67 -83.05
C LYS A 5 38.71 -40.80 -82.01
N GLU A 6 39.66 -40.88 -81.08
CA GLU A 6 39.73 -41.96 -80.08
C GLU A 6 39.25 -41.59 -78.66
N ASN A 7 39.00 -40.32 -78.34
CA ASN A 7 38.67 -39.88 -76.96
C ASN A 7 37.23 -39.41 -76.75
N LYS A 8 36.28 -39.75 -77.64
CA LYS A 8 34.89 -39.27 -77.54
C LYS A 8 34.14 -39.79 -76.30
N GLY A 9 34.45 -41.01 -75.83
CA GLY A 9 33.87 -41.57 -74.60
C GLY A 9 34.48 -40.97 -73.32
N SER A 10 35.79 -40.73 -73.33
CA SER A 10 36.54 -40.14 -72.20
C SER A 10 36.13 -38.68 -71.94
N ILE A 11 35.96 -37.88 -73.00
CA ILE A 11 35.55 -36.47 -72.88
C ILE A 11 34.12 -36.37 -72.31
N LEU A 12 33.20 -37.23 -72.75
CA LEU A 12 31.83 -37.25 -72.25
C LEU A 12 31.77 -37.62 -70.76
N ILE A 13 32.51 -38.64 -70.33
CA ILE A 13 32.58 -39.07 -68.93
C ILE A 13 33.22 -37.97 -68.06
N THR A 14 34.26 -37.30 -68.56
CA THR A 14 34.92 -36.20 -67.85
C THR A 14 33.99 -35.00 -67.69
N VAL A 15 33.21 -34.64 -68.72
CA VAL A 15 32.24 -33.53 -68.66
C VAL A 15 31.08 -33.86 -67.71
N ILE A 16 30.54 -35.08 -67.76
CA ILE A 16 29.47 -35.51 -66.84
C ILE A 16 29.98 -35.54 -65.39
N SER A 17 31.20 -36.02 -65.16
CA SER A 17 31.81 -36.04 -63.83
C SER A 17 32.06 -34.61 -63.30
N LEU A 18 32.50 -33.69 -64.15
CA LEU A 18 32.68 -32.28 -63.80
C LEU A 18 31.34 -31.60 -63.45
N ILE A 19 30.29 -31.85 -64.24
CA ILE A 19 28.94 -31.35 -63.97
C ILE A 19 28.44 -31.90 -62.64
N ALA A 20 28.60 -33.20 -62.38
CA ALA A 20 28.20 -33.84 -61.13
C ALA A 20 28.91 -33.21 -59.92
N ILE A 21 30.22 -32.99 -59.99
CA ILE A 21 31.01 -32.34 -58.93
C ILE A 21 30.54 -30.90 -58.69
N ILE A 22 30.29 -30.14 -59.75
CA ILE A 22 29.79 -28.76 -59.65
C ILE A 22 28.39 -28.74 -59.01
N THR A 23 27.48 -29.64 -59.39
CA THR A 23 26.15 -29.73 -58.75
C THR A 23 26.22 -30.12 -57.27
N VAL A 24 27.15 -31.01 -56.88
CA VAL A 24 27.36 -31.37 -55.47
C VAL A 24 27.91 -30.17 -54.70
N LEU A 25 28.87 -29.43 -55.25
CA LEU A 25 29.44 -28.24 -54.62
C LEU A 25 28.41 -27.12 -54.47
N ILE A 26 27.55 -26.90 -55.48
CA ILE A 26 26.45 -25.92 -55.41
C ILE A 26 25.38 -26.39 -54.40
N GLY A 27 25.07 -27.69 -54.35
CA GLY A 27 24.13 -28.27 -53.38
C GLY A 27 24.63 -28.14 -51.93
N VAL A 28 25.90 -28.43 -51.67
CA VAL A 28 26.52 -28.27 -50.34
C VAL A 28 26.66 -26.79 -49.97
N GLY A 29 27.04 -25.92 -50.91
CA GLY A 29 27.13 -24.48 -50.67
C GLY A 29 25.77 -23.84 -50.37
N SER A 30 24.74 -24.19 -51.14
CA SER A 30 23.36 -23.70 -50.91
C SER A 30 22.77 -24.21 -49.60
N THR A 31 22.97 -25.48 -49.25
CA THR A 31 22.51 -26.01 -47.95
C THR A 31 23.22 -25.37 -46.75
N LEU A 32 24.52 -25.06 -46.85
CA LEU A 32 25.25 -24.32 -45.81
C LEU A 32 24.76 -22.89 -45.65
N VAL A 33 24.51 -22.17 -46.75
CA VAL A 33 23.96 -20.80 -46.71
C VAL A 33 22.53 -20.81 -46.17
N ILE A 34 21.69 -21.76 -46.60
CA ILE A 34 20.32 -21.91 -46.10
C ILE A 34 20.31 -22.29 -44.61
N SER A 35 21.18 -23.21 -44.19
CA SER A 35 21.31 -23.62 -42.78
C SER A 35 21.83 -22.48 -41.90
N GLY A 36 22.85 -21.76 -42.36
CA GLY A 36 23.36 -20.55 -41.70
C GLY A 36 22.29 -19.46 -41.59
N ASN A 37 21.56 -19.20 -42.68
CA ASN A 37 20.50 -18.19 -42.68
C ASN A 37 19.34 -18.58 -41.75
N LYS A 38 18.93 -19.86 -41.72
CA LYS A 38 17.95 -20.37 -40.76
C LYS A 38 18.41 -20.20 -39.31
N LYS A 39 19.68 -20.48 -39.03
CA LYS A 39 20.25 -20.32 -37.68
C LYS A 39 20.29 -18.84 -37.28
N VAL A 40 20.69 -17.94 -38.17
CA VAL A 40 20.70 -16.48 -37.92
C VAL A 40 19.28 -15.97 -37.66
N HIS A 41 18.30 -16.36 -38.48
CA HIS A 41 16.90 -15.97 -38.25
C HIS A 41 16.33 -16.55 -36.96
N SER A 42 16.65 -17.81 -36.63
CA SER A 42 16.23 -18.43 -35.37
C SER A 42 16.82 -17.68 -34.16
N THR A 43 18.13 -17.39 -34.17
CA THR A 43 18.77 -16.60 -33.11
C THR A 43 18.17 -15.21 -33.02
N SER A 44 17.96 -14.52 -34.15
CA SER A 44 17.33 -13.20 -34.20
C SER A 44 15.92 -13.22 -33.60
N ASN A 45 15.09 -14.20 -33.94
CA ASN A 45 13.74 -14.34 -33.37
C ASN A 45 13.79 -14.60 -31.86
N LYS A 46 14.74 -15.41 -31.38
CA LYS A 46 14.93 -15.68 -29.95
C LYS A 46 15.35 -14.42 -29.19
N THR A 47 16.26 -13.62 -29.76
CA THR A 47 16.66 -12.33 -29.20
C THR A 47 15.51 -11.33 -29.21
N GLN A 48 14.70 -11.28 -30.28
CA GLN A 48 13.49 -10.44 -30.32
C GLN A 48 12.49 -10.86 -29.24
N ALA A 49 12.20 -12.16 -29.12
CA ALA A 49 11.32 -12.69 -28.08
C ALA A 49 11.82 -12.34 -26.66
N HIS A 50 13.14 -12.39 -26.45
CA HIS A 50 13.76 -11.98 -25.20
C HIS A 50 13.50 -10.51 -24.86
N TYR A 51 13.75 -9.58 -25.78
CA TYR A 51 13.47 -8.16 -25.54
C TYR A 51 11.97 -7.89 -25.32
N VAL A 52 11.09 -8.64 -26.00
CA VAL A 52 9.65 -8.55 -25.77
C VAL A 52 9.28 -9.03 -24.36
N ALA A 53 9.86 -10.13 -23.89
CA ALA A 53 9.67 -10.61 -22.52
C ALA A 53 10.24 -9.64 -21.47
N GLU A 54 11.42 -9.07 -21.73
CA GLU A 54 12.09 -8.10 -20.85
C GLU A 54 11.22 -6.85 -20.66
N ALA A 55 10.64 -6.32 -21.74
CA ALA A 55 9.71 -5.19 -21.67
C ALA A 55 8.50 -5.46 -20.76
N GLY A 56 8.00 -6.70 -20.73
CA GLY A 56 6.94 -7.10 -19.81
C GLY A 56 7.38 -7.02 -18.33
N ILE A 57 8.60 -7.46 -18.01
CA ILE A 57 9.15 -7.32 -16.65
C ILE A 57 9.36 -5.83 -16.29
N GLU A 58 9.92 -5.05 -17.21
CA GLU A 58 10.14 -3.61 -17.02
C GLU A 58 8.83 -2.86 -16.77
N GLU A 59 7.75 -3.19 -17.50
CA GLU A 59 6.44 -2.56 -17.28
C GLU A 59 5.88 -2.90 -15.90
N VAL A 60 6.00 -4.15 -15.43
CA VAL A 60 5.55 -4.52 -14.08
C VAL A 60 6.38 -3.84 -13.00
N ILE A 61 7.71 -3.82 -13.13
CA ILE A 61 8.60 -3.23 -12.12
C ILE A 61 8.51 -1.71 -12.11
N SER A 62 8.15 -1.05 -13.21
CA SER A 62 7.95 0.40 -13.27
C SER A 62 6.55 0.85 -12.83
N ASN A 63 5.57 -0.06 -12.76
CA ASN A 63 4.19 0.28 -12.42
C ASN A 63 3.78 -0.25 -11.02
N PRO A 64 3.69 0.62 -10.00
CA PRO A 64 3.33 0.20 -8.64
C PRO A 64 1.90 -0.34 -8.52
N PHE A 65 0.99 -0.01 -9.45
CA PHE A 65 -0.38 -0.58 -9.44
C PHE A 65 -0.36 -2.08 -9.73
N LEU A 66 0.52 -2.55 -10.62
CA LEU A 66 0.64 -3.96 -10.95
C LEU A 66 1.22 -4.74 -9.77
N ILE A 67 2.18 -4.16 -9.04
CA ILE A 67 2.68 -4.72 -7.80
C ILE A 67 1.58 -4.81 -6.74
N ASN A 68 0.80 -3.73 -6.55
CA ASN A 68 -0.32 -3.72 -5.60
C ASN A 68 -1.37 -4.78 -5.96
N LYS A 69 -1.65 -4.98 -7.25
CA LYS A 69 -2.55 -6.04 -7.74
C LYS A 69 -2.05 -7.43 -7.31
N VAL A 70 -0.74 -7.70 -7.38
CA VAL A 70 -0.16 -8.94 -6.86
C VAL A 70 -0.32 -9.07 -5.36
N LEU A 71 -0.01 -8.02 -4.60
CA LEU A 71 -0.10 -8.02 -3.14
C LEU A 71 -1.53 -8.27 -2.64
N LYS A 72 -2.54 -7.68 -3.30
CA LYS A 72 -3.97 -7.86 -2.97
C LYS A 72 -4.50 -9.27 -3.25
N SER A 73 -3.84 -10.04 -4.12
CA SER A 73 -4.29 -11.40 -4.48
C SER A 73 -4.12 -12.41 -3.35
N PHE A 74 -3.31 -12.07 -2.36
CA PHE A 74 -2.95 -12.95 -1.25
C PHE A 74 -3.10 -12.19 0.06
N ASN A 75 -3.59 -12.87 1.10
CA ASN A 75 -3.66 -12.27 2.42
C ASN A 75 -2.24 -12.19 3.02
N ILE A 76 -1.53 -11.07 2.81
CA ILE A 76 -0.18 -10.86 3.37
C ILE A 76 -0.14 -10.78 4.90
N PHE A 77 -1.30 -10.76 5.59
CA PHE A 77 -1.40 -10.89 7.04
C PHE A 77 -1.56 -12.35 7.49
N TYR A 78 -1.56 -13.32 6.57
CA TYR A 78 -1.50 -14.73 6.91
C TYR A 78 -0.14 -15.04 7.54
N ASN A 79 -0.13 -15.43 8.82
CA ASN A 79 1.08 -15.84 9.52
C ASN A 79 1.23 -17.38 9.43
N PRO A 80 2.18 -17.91 8.63
CA PRO A 80 2.36 -19.35 8.48
C PRO A 80 2.83 -20.05 9.76
N SER A 81 3.40 -19.32 10.73
CA SER A 81 3.84 -19.85 12.02
C SER A 81 2.71 -20.05 13.03
N ASN A 82 1.54 -19.43 12.80
CA ASN A 82 0.34 -19.63 13.62
C ASN A 82 -0.92 -19.63 12.72
N PRO A 83 -1.10 -20.67 11.89
CA PRO A 83 -2.17 -20.71 10.91
C PRO A 83 -3.52 -20.84 11.61
N THR A 84 -4.33 -19.78 11.57
CA THR A 84 -5.73 -19.83 12.01
C THR A 84 -6.66 -20.45 10.95
N THR A 85 -6.14 -20.67 9.73
CA THR A 85 -6.79 -21.30 8.59
C THR A 85 -5.77 -22.13 7.78
N PRO A 86 -6.19 -23.09 6.94
CA PRO A 86 -5.28 -23.84 6.07
C PRO A 86 -4.40 -22.93 5.21
N ALA A 87 -3.15 -23.33 4.95
CA ALA A 87 -2.21 -22.56 4.15
C ALA A 87 -2.79 -22.29 2.75
N PRO A 88 -3.11 -21.02 2.43
CA PRO A 88 -3.65 -20.70 1.12
C PRO A 88 -2.51 -20.83 0.09
N SER A 89 -2.78 -21.53 -1.01
CA SER A 89 -1.88 -21.48 -2.18
C SER A 89 -2.08 -20.13 -2.86
N PRO A 90 -1.02 -19.29 -2.99
CA PRO A 90 -1.14 -18.01 -3.67
C PRO A 90 -1.45 -18.22 -5.15
N PRO A 91 -2.49 -17.55 -5.69
CA PRO A 91 -2.81 -17.66 -7.11
C PRO A 91 -1.75 -16.96 -7.95
N TRP A 92 -1.52 -17.48 -9.16
CA TRP A 92 -0.96 -16.68 -10.25
C TRP A 92 -2.04 -15.73 -10.76
N ILE A 93 -1.64 -14.50 -11.09
CA ILE A 93 -2.56 -13.47 -11.58
C ILE A 93 -1.97 -12.91 -12.86
N SER A 94 -2.81 -12.79 -13.89
CA SER A 94 -2.48 -12.06 -15.10
C SER A 94 -2.40 -10.56 -14.79
N LEU A 95 -1.27 -9.96 -15.12
CA LEU A 95 -0.97 -8.54 -14.90
C LEU A 95 -1.15 -7.75 -16.18
N ILE A 96 -0.55 -8.23 -17.27
CA ILE A 96 -0.54 -7.56 -18.57
C ILE A 96 -0.61 -8.62 -19.68
N GLU A 97 -1.35 -8.30 -20.74
CA GLU A 97 -1.21 -8.95 -22.05
C GLU A 97 -1.33 -7.85 -23.11
N LYS A 98 -0.22 -7.55 -23.79
CA LYS A 98 -0.16 -6.40 -24.72
C LYS A 98 0.71 -6.69 -25.94
N PRO A 99 0.39 -6.06 -27.10
CA PRO A 99 1.30 -6.03 -28.23
C PRO A 99 2.54 -5.20 -27.89
N PHE A 100 3.71 -5.68 -28.32
CA PHE A 100 4.95 -4.93 -28.24
C PHE A 100 4.88 -3.74 -29.20
N PRO A 101 5.24 -2.51 -28.76
CA PRO A 101 4.96 -1.29 -29.53
C PRO A 101 5.80 -1.15 -30.81
N LEU A 102 6.87 -1.94 -30.97
CA LEU A 102 7.74 -1.89 -32.14
C LEU A 102 7.41 -3.02 -33.12
N ASN A 103 7.28 -2.67 -34.39
CA ASN A 103 7.22 -3.64 -35.46
C ASN A 103 8.62 -4.20 -35.75
N PHE A 104 8.71 -5.51 -35.94
CA PHE A 104 9.95 -6.17 -36.32
C PHE A 104 10.03 -6.36 -37.84
N GLU A 105 11.23 -6.59 -38.36
CA GLU A 105 11.45 -6.85 -39.78
C GLU A 105 10.57 -8.00 -40.31
N ASN A 106 10.20 -7.93 -41.59
CA ASN A 106 9.39 -8.91 -42.29
C ASN A 106 7.96 -9.07 -41.76
N ASN A 107 7.34 -7.96 -41.33
CA ASN A 107 5.95 -7.92 -40.82
C ASN A 107 5.75 -8.88 -39.63
N LYS A 108 6.77 -8.96 -38.77
CA LYS A 108 6.68 -9.69 -37.51
C LYS A 108 6.18 -8.74 -36.42
N THR A 109 5.39 -9.27 -35.50
CA THR A 109 4.90 -8.54 -34.33
C THR A 109 5.30 -9.28 -33.06
N GLY A 110 5.48 -8.54 -31.98
CA GLY A 110 5.69 -9.09 -30.64
C GLY A 110 4.46 -8.94 -29.78
N THR A 111 4.25 -9.88 -28.87
CA THR A 111 3.29 -9.75 -27.75
C THR A 111 3.99 -10.23 -26.49
N TYR A 112 3.69 -9.61 -25.36
CA TYR A 112 4.14 -10.11 -24.06
C TYR A 112 2.94 -10.32 -23.14
N SER A 113 3.04 -11.38 -22.35
CA SER A 113 2.12 -11.67 -21.26
C SER A 113 2.90 -11.78 -19.96
N VAL A 114 2.36 -11.22 -18.88
CA VAL A 114 3.05 -11.19 -17.59
C VAL A 114 2.12 -11.65 -16.50
N GLU A 115 2.60 -12.59 -15.68
CA GLU A 115 1.92 -13.09 -14.50
C GLU A 115 2.75 -12.85 -13.24
N GLY A 116 2.07 -12.69 -12.11
CA GLY A 116 2.71 -12.51 -10.81
C GLY A 116 2.06 -13.32 -9.70
N LYS A 117 2.85 -13.68 -8.69
CA LYS A 117 2.35 -14.25 -7.43
C LYS A 117 3.21 -13.91 -6.23
N VAL A 118 2.58 -13.86 -5.05
CA VAL A 118 3.27 -13.74 -3.77
C VAL A 118 3.95 -15.06 -3.39
N ASP A 119 5.14 -14.99 -2.79
CA ASP A 119 5.81 -16.11 -2.13
C ASP A 119 5.46 -16.10 -0.62
N PRO A 120 4.53 -16.93 -0.14
CA PRO A 120 3.90 -16.76 1.18
C PRO A 120 4.89 -17.06 2.31
N ASP A 121 5.84 -17.96 2.09
CA ASP A 121 6.87 -18.34 3.06
C ASP A 121 7.95 -17.26 3.21
N SER A 122 7.90 -16.21 2.40
CA SER A 122 8.84 -15.09 2.43
C SER A 122 8.36 -13.89 3.23
N ILE A 123 7.12 -13.92 3.77
CA ILE A 123 6.57 -12.78 4.50
C ILE A 123 7.27 -12.67 5.86
N ILE A 124 7.92 -11.53 6.09
CA ILE A 124 8.57 -11.22 7.35
C ILE A 124 7.62 -10.37 8.20
N PHE A 125 7.41 -10.74 9.46
CA PHE A 125 6.57 -10.01 10.40
C PHE A 125 7.41 -9.39 11.53
N ALA A 126 7.01 -8.21 11.98
CA ALA A 126 7.45 -7.62 13.24
C ALA A 126 6.22 -7.15 14.02
N ASN A 127 6.07 -7.58 15.28
CA ASN A 127 4.95 -7.22 16.16
C ASN A 127 3.55 -7.42 15.52
N GLY A 128 3.37 -8.50 14.75
CA GLY A 128 2.10 -8.81 14.09
C GLY A 128 1.79 -7.93 12.86
N VAL A 129 2.77 -7.19 12.36
CA VAL A 129 2.66 -6.35 11.15
C VAL A 129 3.61 -6.89 10.08
N PRO A 130 3.14 -7.17 8.85
CA PRO A 130 4.01 -7.62 7.76
C PRO A 130 4.96 -6.48 7.35
N GLN A 131 6.24 -6.81 7.17
CA GLN A 131 7.32 -5.86 6.90
C GLN A 131 7.84 -5.97 5.48
N GLU A 132 8.07 -7.20 5.02
CA GLU A 132 8.62 -7.48 3.69
C GLU A 132 7.95 -8.73 3.11
N VAL A 133 7.91 -8.81 1.78
CA VAL A 133 7.45 -10.00 1.06
C VAL A 133 8.16 -10.11 -0.30
N LYS A 134 8.33 -11.34 -0.78
CA LYS A 134 8.85 -11.61 -2.13
C LYS A 134 7.72 -11.92 -3.10
N ILE A 135 7.87 -11.42 -4.32
CA ILE A 135 6.96 -11.67 -5.44
C ILE A 135 7.75 -12.35 -6.56
N LYS A 136 7.14 -13.35 -7.18
CA LYS A 136 7.63 -14.00 -8.40
C LYS A 136 6.86 -13.42 -9.57
N ILE A 137 7.57 -12.97 -10.60
CA ILE A 137 7.02 -12.43 -11.84
C ILE A 137 7.55 -13.27 -12.98
N THR A 138 6.66 -13.71 -13.87
CA THR A 138 7.02 -14.45 -15.08
C THR A 138 6.50 -13.67 -16.27
N SER A 139 7.39 -13.34 -17.22
CA SER A 139 7.04 -12.68 -18.48
C SER A 139 7.36 -13.59 -19.65
N GLU A 140 6.38 -13.83 -20.50
CA GLU A 140 6.52 -14.56 -21.75
C GLU A 140 6.45 -13.58 -22.92
N GLY A 141 7.52 -13.52 -23.72
CA GLY A 141 7.59 -12.77 -24.96
C GLY A 141 7.43 -13.68 -26.17
N THR A 142 6.44 -13.39 -27.00
CA THR A 142 6.09 -14.17 -28.19
C THR A 142 6.35 -13.35 -29.46
N ILE A 143 6.97 -13.96 -30.47
CA ILE A 143 7.12 -13.38 -31.81
C ILE A 143 6.22 -14.12 -32.78
N ILE A 144 5.42 -13.35 -33.50
CA ILE A 144 4.42 -13.84 -34.45
C ILE A 144 4.80 -13.36 -35.86
N ASN A 145 4.66 -14.24 -36.85
CA ASN A 145 4.89 -13.90 -38.26
C ASN A 145 3.64 -13.28 -38.93
N SER A 146 3.77 -12.86 -40.18
CA SER A 146 2.66 -12.29 -40.97
C SER A 146 1.48 -13.24 -41.25
N LYS A 147 1.63 -14.54 -40.98
CA LYS A 147 0.58 -15.56 -41.08
C LYS A 147 -0.08 -15.87 -39.72
N ASN A 148 0.28 -15.12 -38.69
CA ASN A 148 -0.14 -15.33 -37.31
C ASN A 148 0.40 -16.62 -36.67
N ASP A 149 1.50 -17.19 -37.19
CA ASP A 149 2.19 -18.31 -36.54
C ASP A 149 3.20 -17.81 -35.51
N ILE A 150 3.24 -18.46 -34.35
CA ILE A 150 4.29 -18.24 -33.35
C ILE A 150 5.60 -18.83 -33.87
N ILE A 151 6.61 -17.97 -34.00
CA ILE A 151 7.93 -18.34 -34.53
C ILE A 151 9.05 -18.31 -33.49
N SER A 152 8.80 -17.72 -32.32
CA SER A 152 9.69 -17.80 -31.15
C SER A 152 8.93 -17.41 -29.89
N ILE A 153 9.29 -18.04 -28.77
CA ILE A 153 8.83 -17.71 -27.42
C ILE A 153 10.07 -17.62 -26.54
N LYS A 154 10.07 -16.70 -25.57
CA LYS A 154 11.07 -16.62 -24.51
C LYS A 154 10.38 -16.28 -23.20
N GLU A 155 10.74 -17.00 -22.15
CA GLU A 155 10.27 -16.74 -20.79
C GLU A 155 11.40 -16.15 -19.94
N ILE A 156 11.04 -15.15 -19.14
CA ILE A 156 11.90 -14.54 -18.12
C ILE A 156 11.20 -14.65 -16.78
N ASN A 157 11.91 -15.21 -15.81
CA ASN A 157 11.46 -15.35 -14.44
C ASN A 157 12.26 -14.39 -13.54
N CYS A 158 11.54 -13.53 -12.84
CA CYS A 158 12.07 -12.52 -11.96
C CYS A 158 11.55 -12.72 -10.52
N ARG A 159 12.41 -12.48 -9.54
CA ARG A 159 12.00 -12.37 -8.13
C ARG A 159 12.35 -10.98 -7.60
N ILE A 160 11.35 -10.32 -7.04
CA ILE A 160 11.51 -9.03 -6.39
C ILE A 160 11.15 -9.14 -4.92
N LYS A 161 11.82 -8.35 -4.09
CA LYS A 161 11.46 -8.10 -2.71
C LYS A 161 10.75 -6.76 -2.63
N VAL A 162 9.65 -6.70 -1.88
CA VAL A 162 8.86 -5.51 -1.61
C VAL A 162 8.98 -5.15 -0.13
N ASP A 163 9.40 -3.92 0.16
CA ASP A 163 9.27 -3.34 1.50
C ASP A 163 7.82 -2.86 1.70
N LEU A 164 7.06 -3.62 2.48
CA LEU A 164 5.65 -3.35 2.74
C LEU A 164 5.44 -2.16 3.67
N VAL A 165 6.41 -1.88 4.55
CA VAL A 165 6.35 -0.70 5.42
C VAL A 165 6.53 0.54 4.57
N THR A 166 7.43 0.55 3.61
CA THR A 166 7.54 1.73 2.72
C THR A 166 6.34 1.80 1.76
N PHE A 167 5.87 0.65 1.24
CA PHE A 167 4.77 0.59 0.27
C PHE A 167 3.39 0.99 0.83
N TYR A 168 3.01 0.49 2.01
CA TYR A 168 1.71 0.79 2.65
C TYR A 168 1.84 1.73 3.86
N ASN A 169 3.07 1.98 4.34
CA ASN A 169 3.38 2.96 5.37
C ASN A 169 2.54 2.80 6.64
N ILE A 170 2.02 3.91 7.15
CA ILE A 170 1.13 4.03 8.30
C ILE A 170 -0.12 3.14 8.20
N GLY A 171 -0.50 2.71 6.99
CA GLY A 171 -1.69 1.92 6.71
C GLY A 171 -1.70 0.55 7.39
N LEU A 172 -0.55 0.01 7.77
CA LEU A 172 -0.46 -1.35 8.33
C LEU A 172 -0.59 -1.41 9.86
N LYS A 173 -0.31 -0.31 10.57
CA LYS A 173 -0.16 -0.30 12.04
C LYS A 173 -1.01 0.75 12.77
N ASN A 174 -1.54 1.75 12.05
CA ASN A 174 -2.28 2.84 12.68
C ASN A 174 -3.74 2.80 12.29
N ALA A 175 -4.61 2.86 13.30
CA ALA A 175 -6.02 3.19 13.08
C ALA A 175 -6.20 4.68 12.77
N ILE A 176 -5.40 5.53 13.43
CA ILE A 176 -5.39 6.98 13.18
C ILE A 176 -3.93 7.45 13.13
N ALA A 177 -3.56 8.22 12.11
CA ALA A 177 -2.29 8.93 12.08
C ALA A 177 -2.45 10.36 11.55
N THR A 178 -1.74 11.31 12.15
CA THR A 178 -1.79 12.71 11.73
C THR A 178 -0.44 13.43 11.87
N SER A 179 -0.13 14.34 10.95
CA SER A 179 1.10 15.15 11.02
C SER A 179 0.97 16.35 11.97
N ASN A 180 -0.26 16.76 12.28
CA ASN A 180 -0.56 17.84 13.21
C ASN A 180 -1.39 17.32 14.39
N SER A 181 -2.04 18.24 15.10
CA SER A 181 -2.81 17.90 16.30
C SER A 181 -4.02 17.03 15.93
N LEU A 182 -4.26 16.05 16.80
CA LEU A 182 -5.48 15.28 16.91
C LEU A 182 -6.26 15.83 18.12
N ASN A 183 -7.34 16.57 17.85
CA ASN A 183 -8.28 16.96 18.89
C ASN A 183 -9.49 16.06 18.78
N SER A 184 -9.46 15.02 19.59
CA SER A 184 -10.47 14.00 19.60
C SER A 184 -11.62 14.38 20.52
N GLY A 185 -12.79 13.83 20.29
CA GLY A 185 -13.84 13.71 21.28
C GLY A 185 -13.92 12.24 21.69
N LYS A 186 -15.13 11.77 22.00
CA LYS A 186 -15.34 10.34 22.24
C LYS A 186 -15.27 9.55 20.93
N VAL A 187 -14.22 8.73 20.79
CA VAL A 187 -13.86 7.87 19.65
C VAL A 187 -13.63 6.45 20.11
N TYR A 188 -14.38 5.52 19.53
CA TYR A 188 -14.19 4.10 19.79
C TYR A 188 -13.34 3.49 18.68
N ILE A 189 -12.20 2.90 19.03
CA ILE A 189 -11.38 2.14 18.11
C ILE A 189 -11.54 0.66 18.46
N GLU A 190 -11.93 -0.13 17.48
CA GLU A 190 -12.08 -1.58 17.61
C GLU A 190 -11.26 -2.28 16.53
N LEU A 191 -10.81 -3.50 16.79
CA LEU A 191 -10.22 -4.35 15.76
C LEU A 191 -11.33 -5.12 15.06
N ASP A 192 -11.25 -5.21 13.73
CA ASP A 192 -12.11 -6.12 12.98
C ASP A 192 -11.81 -7.59 13.34
N SER A 193 -12.79 -8.46 13.13
CA SER A 193 -12.68 -9.87 13.48
C SER A 193 -11.49 -10.55 12.78
N GLY A 194 -10.63 -11.19 13.58
CA GLY A 194 -9.44 -11.89 13.07
C GLY A 194 -8.25 -10.98 12.74
N VAL A 195 -8.33 -9.68 13.04
CA VAL A 195 -7.18 -8.77 13.00
C VAL A 195 -6.43 -8.83 14.33
N THR A 196 -5.11 -9.04 14.26
CA THR A 196 -4.23 -9.10 15.45
C THR A 196 -3.19 -7.98 15.47
N SER A 197 -3.12 -7.15 14.41
CA SER A 197 -2.20 -6.02 14.36
C SER A 197 -2.63 -4.94 15.35
N PRO A 198 -1.66 -4.25 15.98
CA PRO A 198 -2.00 -3.16 16.90
C PRO A 198 -2.71 -2.04 16.13
N ALA A 199 -3.79 -1.49 16.70
CA ALA A 199 -4.52 -0.35 16.17
C ALA A 199 -4.02 0.95 16.82
N ASN A 200 -2.81 1.37 16.45
CA ASN A 200 -2.16 2.52 17.10
C ASN A 200 -2.82 3.85 16.72
N VAL A 201 -2.64 4.83 17.59
CA VAL A 201 -2.97 6.24 17.34
C VAL A 201 -1.70 7.07 17.36
N TYR A 202 -1.44 7.77 16.26
CA TYR A 202 -0.20 8.52 16.06
C TYR A 202 -0.46 10.01 15.77
N SER A 203 0.36 10.89 16.34
CA SER A 203 0.44 12.30 15.96
C SER A 203 1.87 12.81 16.03
N ASN A 204 2.27 13.63 15.05
CA ASN A 204 3.51 14.42 15.12
C ASN A 204 3.37 15.66 16.03
N ALA A 205 2.18 15.96 16.55
CA ALA A 205 1.92 17.07 17.46
C ALA A 205 1.14 16.58 18.70
N ASN A 206 0.09 17.30 19.11
CA ASN A 206 -0.69 16.98 20.30
C ASN A 206 -1.78 15.95 20.00
N ILE A 207 -2.05 15.10 20.98
CA ILE A 207 -3.22 14.23 21.02
C ILE A 207 -4.03 14.63 22.25
N THR A 208 -5.20 15.20 22.04
CA THR A 208 -6.05 15.68 23.13
C THR A 208 -7.43 15.07 23.05
N ASN A 209 -8.08 14.93 24.21
CA ASN A 209 -9.49 14.59 24.34
C ASN A 209 -9.90 13.25 23.68
N ILE A 210 -8.95 12.33 23.52
CA ILE A 210 -9.27 10.95 23.13
C ILE A 210 -10.10 10.32 24.25
N ALA A 211 -11.25 9.76 23.87
CA ALA A 211 -12.05 8.96 24.79
C ALA A 211 -12.63 7.68 24.17
N GLY A 212 -12.51 6.53 24.83
CA GLY A 212 -13.03 5.24 24.34
C GLY A 212 -12.07 4.09 24.61
N THR A 213 -12.12 3.04 23.80
CA THR A 213 -11.15 1.93 23.86
C THR A 213 -10.18 2.05 22.69
N ILE A 214 -8.88 1.90 22.97
CA ILE A 214 -7.79 1.92 21.99
C ILE A 214 -7.05 0.58 22.10
N PRO A 215 -7.19 -0.30 21.09
CA PRO A 215 -6.58 -1.63 21.13
C PRO A 215 -5.05 -1.61 21.01
N GLY A 216 -4.47 -0.52 20.49
CA GLY A 216 -3.03 -0.32 20.37
C GLY A 216 -2.46 0.68 21.35
N SER A 217 -1.33 1.26 20.97
CA SER A 217 -0.62 2.32 21.70
C SER A 217 -0.97 3.72 21.18
N ILE A 218 -0.66 4.74 21.97
CA ILE A 218 -0.78 6.15 21.60
C ILE A 218 0.62 6.79 21.58
N TYR A 219 0.96 7.44 20.47
CA TYR A 219 2.24 8.10 20.27
C TYR A 219 2.07 9.56 19.84
N ALA A 220 2.62 10.50 20.61
CA ALA A 220 2.67 11.92 20.26
C ALA A 220 4.14 12.39 20.17
N ARG A 221 4.69 12.46 18.96
CA ARG A 221 6.12 12.73 18.76
C ARG A 221 6.54 14.15 19.10
N GLY A 222 5.71 15.15 18.80
CA GLY A 222 6.05 16.57 18.99
C GLY A 222 5.20 17.29 20.02
N GLY A 223 4.32 16.58 20.73
CA GLY A 223 3.31 17.21 21.56
C GLY A 223 2.91 16.42 22.80
N GLU A 224 1.87 16.91 23.45
CA GLU A 224 1.29 16.29 24.65
C GLU A 224 0.23 15.23 24.31
N VAL A 225 -0.02 14.34 25.27
CA VAL A 225 -1.14 13.40 25.25
C VAL A 225 -2.05 13.68 26.44
N ILE A 226 -3.32 13.96 26.18
CA ILE A 226 -4.36 14.09 27.21
C ILE A 226 -5.42 13.02 26.99
N ILE A 227 -5.55 12.14 27.99
CA ILE A 227 -6.52 11.05 28.02
C ILE A 227 -7.45 11.26 29.21
N ASP A 228 -8.75 11.16 28.96
CA ASP A 228 -9.78 11.49 29.95
C ASP A 228 -10.99 10.55 29.85
N ASN A 229 -11.95 10.65 30.77
CA ASN A 229 -13.32 10.12 30.66
C ASN A 229 -13.44 8.60 30.41
N ASN A 230 -12.86 7.77 31.29
CA ASN A 230 -12.93 6.31 31.23
C ASN A 230 -12.31 5.70 29.95
N THR A 231 -11.31 6.35 29.38
CA THR A 231 -10.57 5.79 28.24
C THR A 231 -9.78 4.57 28.67
N ILE A 232 -9.73 3.55 27.82
CA ILE A 232 -8.91 2.36 28.00
C ILE A 232 -7.92 2.28 26.84
N VAL A 233 -6.62 2.23 27.16
CA VAL A 233 -5.54 2.01 26.20
C VAL A 233 -4.86 0.68 26.53
N ASN A 234 -4.93 -0.27 25.60
CA ASN A 234 -4.37 -1.61 25.83
C ASN A 234 -2.84 -1.63 25.64
N GLY A 235 -2.29 -0.66 24.90
CA GLY A 235 -0.86 -0.50 24.67
C GLY A 235 -0.20 0.57 25.55
N ASP A 236 0.92 1.08 25.05
CA ASP A 236 1.70 2.13 25.70
C ASP A 236 1.13 3.52 25.37
N VAL A 237 1.36 4.49 26.25
CA VAL A 237 1.13 5.92 25.99
C VAL A 237 2.46 6.64 26.06
N VAL A 238 2.95 7.14 24.93
CA VAL A 238 4.26 7.79 24.83
C VAL A 238 4.11 9.15 24.16
N ALA A 239 4.60 10.20 24.82
CA ALA A 239 4.60 11.56 24.30
C ALA A 239 5.97 12.21 24.47
N SER A 240 6.32 13.11 23.56
CA SER A 240 7.47 13.99 23.79
C SER A 240 7.14 15.03 24.85
N GLY A 241 5.97 15.64 24.72
CA GLY A 241 5.43 16.58 25.69
C GLY A 241 4.81 15.88 26.91
N ARG A 242 3.99 16.62 27.63
CA ARG A 242 3.28 16.15 28.82
C ARG A 242 2.38 14.96 28.50
N VAL A 243 2.27 14.02 29.43
CA VAL A 243 1.18 13.02 29.42
C VAL A 243 0.25 13.27 30.60
N GLN A 244 -1.05 13.42 30.34
CA GLN A 244 -2.06 13.63 31.37
C GLN A 244 -3.14 12.56 31.25
N LEU A 245 -3.34 11.79 32.33
CA LEU A 245 -4.38 10.78 32.47
C LEU A 245 -5.36 11.19 33.56
N ASN A 246 -6.65 11.28 33.24
CA ASN A 246 -7.68 11.71 34.19
C ASN A 246 -8.96 10.84 34.12
N ASN A 247 -9.79 10.99 35.16
CA ASN A 247 -11.17 10.51 35.28
C ASN A 247 -11.35 9.06 34.84
N ASN A 248 -10.80 8.14 35.64
CA ASN A 248 -10.84 6.69 35.44
C ASN A 248 -10.19 6.21 34.12
N ALA A 249 -9.27 6.98 33.52
CA ALA A 249 -8.48 6.49 32.39
C ALA A 249 -7.62 5.29 32.80
N GLN A 250 -7.54 4.27 31.96
CA GLN A 250 -6.77 3.05 32.16
C GLN A 250 -5.77 2.87 31.03
N VAL A 251 -4.51 2.60 31.38
CA VAL A 251 -3.44 2.23 30.45
C VAL A 251 -2.86 0.90 30.91
N ASP A 252 -2.95 -0.14 30.06
CA ASP A 252 -2.43 -1.47 30.36
C ASP A 252 -0.92 -1.56 30.13
N GLY A 253 -0.38 -0.74 29.20
CA GLY A 253 1.04 -0.59 28.97
C GLY A 253 1.70 0.45 29.89
N LYS A 254 2.84 0.95 29.43
CA LYS A 254 3.61 2.00 30.14
C LYS A 254 3.19 3.39 29.70
N VAL A 255 3.51 4.38 30.53
CA VAL A 255 3.28 5.80 30.27
C VAL A 255 4.60 6.54 30.31
N VAL A 256 4.97 7.20 29.22
CA VAL A 256 6.26 7.89 29.10
C VAL A 256 6.07 9.30 28.56
N SER A 257 6.60 10.29 29.28
CA SER A 257 6.88 11.63 28.76
C SER A 257 8.39 11.79 28.55
N SER A 258 8.85 11.88 27.30
CA SER A 258 10.28 11.83 26.98
C SER A 258 11.03 13.15 27.16
N THR A 259 10.33 14.29 27.27
CA THR A 259 10.96 15.60 27.53
C THR A 259 10.25 16.44 28.59
N SER A 260 9.13 15.96 29.11
CA SER A 260 8.27 16.70 30.05
C SER A 260 7.85 15.82 31.22
N TYR A 261 6.69 16.08 31.81
CA TYR A 261 6.20 15.40 33.01
C TYR A 261 4.94 14.57 32.73
N VAL A 262 4.61 13.69 33.68
CA VAL A 262 3.40 12.87 33.66
C VAL A 262 2.49 13.25 34.81
N ASP A 263 1.21 13.48 34.51
CA ASP A 263 0.14 13.68 35.49
C ASP A 263 -0.85 12.50 35.41
N VAL A 264 -1.05 11.76 36.50
CA VAL A 264 -2.05 10.67 36.59
C VAL A 264 -2.99 10.95 37.74
N ASN A 265 -4.23 11.33 37.44
CA ASN A 265 -5.19 11.80 38.43
C ASN A 265 -6.57 11.14 38.35
N ASN A 266 -7.39 11.37 39.37
CA ASN A 266 -8.83 11.10 39.39
C ASN A 266 -9.17 9.64 39.02
N ASN A 267 -8.66 8.71 39.81
CA ASN A 267 -8.79 7.26 39.68
C ASN A 267 -8.22 6.67 38.39
N ALA A 268 -7.36 7.41 37.67
CA ALA A 268 -6.64 6.83 36.55
C ALA A 268 -5.66 5.74 37.02
N THR A 269 -5.49 4.71 36.19
CA THR A 269 -4.67 3.54 36.46
C THR A 269 -3.68 3.24 35.35
N VAL A 270 -2.44 2.93 35.70
CA VAL A 270 -1.39 2.49 34.76
C VAL A 270 -0.83 1.15 35.24
N ALA A 271 -0.99 0.10 34.44
CA ALA A 271 -0.52 -1.23 34.80
C ALA A 271 0.99 -1.41 34.53
N GLY A 272 1.54 -0.70 33.54
CA GLY A 272 2.98 -0.60 33.30
C GLY A 272 3.64 0.55 34.07
N ASP A 273 4.90 0.81 33.73
CA ASP A 273 5.71 1.83 34.38
C ASP A 273 5.27 3.25 33.98
N THR A 274 5.46 4.21 34.89
CA THR A 274 5.19 5.64 34.66
C THR A 274 6.50 6.42 34.70
N VAL A 275 6.84 7.09 33.60
CA VAL A 275 8.18 7.61 33.35
C VAL A 275 8.12 9.08 32.91
N GLY A 276 8.78 9.97 33.66
CA GLY A 276 8.89 11.38 33.32
C GLY A 276 10.36 11.83 33.21
N TYR A 277 10.77 12.21 32.00
CA TYR A 277 12.13 12.68 31.68
C TYR A 277 12.35 14.19 31.82
N GLY A 278 11.29 14.96 32.04
CA GLY A 278 11.31 16.40 32.31
C GLY A 278 10.64 16.72 33.64
N VAL A 279 10.37 17.99 33.90
CA VAL A 279 9.69 18.45 35.11
C VAL A 279 8.65 19.52 34.80
N ASP A 280 7.61 19.59 35.63
CA ASP A 280 6.66 20.69 35.66
C ASP A 280 7.26 21.98 36.25
N LYS A 281 6.46 23.04 36.35
CA LYS A 281 6.89 24.34 36.93
C LYS A 281 7.26 24.26 38.41
N LYS A 282 6.92 23.17 39.10
CA LYS A 282 7.19 22.93 40.52
C LYS A 282 8.37 21.96 40.71
N GLY A 283 8.96 21.45 39.64
CA GLY A 283 10.08 20.52 39.68
C GLY A 283 9.69 19.04 39.71
N ASN A 284 8.41 18.70 39.50
CA ASN A 284 7.96 17.30 39.51
C ASN A 284 7.99 16.69 38.10
N SER A 285 8.61 15.51 37.97
CA SER A 285 8.57 14.67 36.77
C SER A 285 7.30 13.83 36.69
N VAL A 286 6.78 13.39 37.84
CA VAL A 286 5.55 12.60 37.92
C VAL A 286 4.69 13.11 39.07
N ASN A 287 3.43 13.41 38.76
CA ASN A 287 2.40 13.81 39.72
C ASN A 287 1.28 12.76 39.75
N LEU A 288 1.00 12.21 40.93
CA LEU A 288 -0.07 11.24 41.15
C LEU A 288 -1.11 11.80 42.13
N VAL A 289 -2.38 11.86 41.74
CA VAL A 289 -3.46 12.30 42.65
C VAL A 289 -4.68 11.38 42.56
N ASN A 290 -4.94 10.62 43.64
CA ASN A 290 -6.00 9.61 43.68
C ASN A 290 -5.87 8.60 42.52
N SER A 291 -4.71 8.00 42.34
CA SER A 291 -4.39 7.16 41.17
C SER A 291 -3.58 5.92 41.56
N SER A 292 -3.47 4.97 40.64
CA SER A 292 -2.66 3.75 40.86
C SER A 292 -1.75 3.51 39.67
N VAL A 293 -0.45 3.42 39.91
CA VAL A 293 0.54 3.11 38.87
C VAL A 293 1.45 1.98 39.32
N HIS A 294 2.24 1.40 38.41
CA HIS A 294 3.22 0.38 38.75
C HIS A 294 4.49 1.00 39.36
N ASN A 295 5.64 0.96 38.67
CA ASN A 295 6.85 1.67 39.10
C ASN A 295 6.85 3.09 38.53
N VAL A 296 7.53 3.99 39.24
CA VAL A 296 7.69 5.38 38.86
C VAL A 296 9.16 5.65 38.58
N TYR A 297 9.46 6.24 37.42
CA TYR A 297 10.80 6.65 37.01
C TYR A 297 10.84 8.16 36.81
N THR A 298 11.80 8.82 37.45
CA THR A 298 11.93 10.29 37.42
C THR A 298 13.38 10.71 37.32
N ASN A 299 13.66 11.94 36.87
CA ASN A 299 15.04 12.43 36.74
C ASN A 299 15.80 12.53 38.07
N ASN A 300 15.11 12.90 39.16
CA ASN A 300 15.75 13.15 40.46
C ASN A 300 15.16 12.28 41.59
N GLY A 301 14.54 11.15 41.24
CA GLY A 301 13.93 10.24 42.20
C GLY A 301 12.79 10.91 42.98
N GLU A 302 12.71 10.63 44.27
CA GLU A 302 11.68 11.17 45.16
C GLU A 302 11.59 12.70 45.15
N SER A 303 12.70 13.40 44.90
CA SER A 303 12.72 14.88 44.88
C SER A 303 11.97 15.50 43.69
N SER A 304 11.71 14.70 42.66
CA SER A 304 10.92 15.07 41.47
C SER A 304 9.60 14.29 41.39
N PHE A 305 9.12 13.76 42.51
CA PHE A 305 7.90 12.98 42.58
C PHE A 305 6.93 13.59 43.59
N ASN A 306 5.67 13.73 43.17
CA ASN A 306 4.60 14.21 44.04
C ASN A 306 3.43 13.25 44.00
N SER A 307 2.97 12.80 45.17
CA SER A 307 1.81 11.90 45.28
C SER A 307 0.84 12.32 46.38
N LYS A 308 -0.45 12.11 46.12
CA LYS A 308 -1.53 12.32 47.07
C LYS A 308 -2.58 11.23 46.92
N ASN A 309 -2.77 10.41 47.95
CA ASN A 309 -3.73 9.30 47.98
C ASN A 309 -3.57 8.34 46.79
N SER A 310 -2.33 8.07 46.37
CA SER A 310 -2.04 7.21 45.21
C SER A 310 -1.23 5.99 45.61
N ASN A 311 -1.35 4.93 44.83
CA ASN A 311 -0.60 3.69 44.99
C ASN A 311 0.47 3.56 43.90
N TYR A 312 1.67 3.10 44.28
CA TYR A 312 2.79 2.80 43.40
C TYR A 312 3.72 1.78 44.08
N ASN A 313 4.50 1.04 43.29
CA ASN A 313 5.37 -0.02 43.80
C ASN A 313 6.74 0.49 44.25
N SER A 314 7.41 1.28 43.39
CA SER A 314 8.75 1.80 43.66
C SER A 314 9.00 3.09 42.90
N ILE A 315 9.98 3.88 43.36
CA ILE A 315 10.49 5.07 42.68
C ILE A 315 11.94 4.82 42.30
N GLN A 316 12.28 5.08 41.04
CA GLN A 316 13.61 4.89 40.47
C GLN A 316 14.07 6.17 39.77
N ILE A 317 15.40 6.30 39.65
CA ILE A 317 16.06 7.45 39.03
C ILE A 317 16.40 7.11 37.57
N LEU A 318 16.18 8.06 36.66
CA LEU A 318 16.60 7.97 35.26
C LEU A 318 18.06 8.43 35.06
N PRO A 319 18.77 7.87 34.06
CA PRO A 319 18.38 6.75 33.20
C PRO A 319 18.46 5.40 33.93
N ALA A 320 17.65 4.43 33.49
CA ALA A 320 17.62 3.07 34.01
C ALA A 320 17.78 2.06 32.86
N GLU A 321 19.02 1.93 32.39
CA GLU A 321 19.39 1.08 31.26
C GLU A 321 19.16 -0.42 31.54
N PRO A 322 18.80 -1.22 30.52
CA PRO A 322 18.57 -0.83 29.12
C PRO A 322 17.13 -0.36 28.83
N ASN A 323 16.24 -0.39 29.83
CA ASN A 323 14.79 -0.21 29.61
C ASN A 323 14.41 1.26 29.41
N TYR A 324 15.09 2.16 30.13
CA TYR A 324 14.86 3.59 30.10
C TYR A 324 16.17 4.32 29.82
N PRO A 325 16.55 4.46 28.53
CA PRO A 325 17.79 5.13 28.15
C PRO A 325 17.73 6.62 28.44
N ALA A 326 18.86 7.34 28.31
CA ALA A 326 18.92 8.79 28.54
C ALA A 326 17.95 9.58 27.65
N ASP A 327 17.85 9.19 26.38
CA ASP A 327 16.90 9.74 25.42
C ASP A 327 15.90 8.66 25.01
N TYR A 328 14.64 8.82 25.42
CA TYR A 328 13.62 7.81 25.13
C TYR A 328 13.11 7.93 23.68
N PRO A 329 13.26 6.88 22.84
CA PRO A 329 12.85 6.95 21.44
C PRO A 329 11.32 6.92 21.31
N ILE A 330 10.78 7.84 20.52
CA ILE A 330 9.38 7.83 20.08
C ILE A 330 9.36 7.41 18.61
N PRO A 331 8.45 6.51 18.18
CA PRO A 331 8.30 6.16 16.77
C PRO A 331 8.19 7.40 15.87
N ASP A 332 8.96 7.42 14.79
CA ASP A 332 8.83 8.39 13.71
C ASP A 332 7.93 7.79 12.64
N GLU A 333 6.75 8.38 12.46
CA GLU A 333 5.77 7.92 11.48
C GLU A 333 5.27 9.10 10.67
N ASN A 334 5.36 8.99 9.34
CA ASN A 334 5.04 10.09 8.46
C ASN A 334 3.88 9.71 7.54
N LEU A 335 2.94 10.64 7.40
CA LEU A 335 1.93 10.55 6.35
C LEU A 335 2.63 10.43 4.98
N PRO A 336 2.05 9.66 4.04
CA PRO A 336 2.59 9.62 2.69
C PRO A 336 2.52 11.03 2.08
N ILE A 337 3.63 11.45 1.48
CA ILE A 337 3.70 12.70 0.73
C ILE A 337 3.22 12.37 -0.69
N ILE A 338 2.07 12.93 -1.09
CA ILE A 338 1.57 12.76 -2.44
C ILE A 338 2.19 13.87 -3.30
N THR A 339 3.24 13.51 -4.04
CA THR A 339 3.92 14.40 -4.99
C THR A 339 3.10 14.55 -6.28
N ASP A 340 3.44 15.54 -7.10
CA ASP A 340 2.86 15.70 -8.43
C ASP A 340 3.09 14.44 -9.30
N GLU A 341 4.22 13.76 -9.14
CA GLU A 341 4.51 12.51 -9.85
C GLU A 341 3.54 11.38 -9.48
N ILE A 342 3.27 11.18 -8.18
CA ILE A 342 2.31 10.18 -7.70
C ILE A 342 0.89 10.55 -8.12
N ARG A 343 0.53 11.83 -8.02
CA ARG A 343 -0.76 12.34 -8.50
C ARG A 343 -0.94 12.10 -9.99
N ASP A 344 0.06 12.42 -10.81
CA ASP A 344 0.04 12.19 -12.26
C ASP A 344 -0.02 10.71 -12.61
N LEU A 345 0.62 9.85 -11.81
CA LEU A 345 0.50 8.39 -11.92
C LEU A 345 -0.94 7.92 -11.68
N TRP A 346 -1.64 8.47 -10.68
CA TRP A 346 -3.06 8.17 -10.45
C TRP A 346 -3.95 8.67 -11.58
N ILE A 347 -3.69 9.87 -12.12
CA ILE A 347 -4.42 10.38 -13.28
C ILE A 347 -4.21 9.47 -14.51
N LYS A 348 -2.98 9.08 -14.80
CA LYS A 348 -2.67 8.15 -15.89
C LYS A 348 -3.37 6.81 -15.71
N GLN A 349 -3.43 6.30 -14.47
CA GLN A 349 -4.17 5.07 -14.16
C GLN A 349 -5.68 5.25 -14.36
N ALA A 350 -6.25 6.37 -13.91
CA ALA A 350 -7.67 6.69 -14.11
C ALA A 350 -8.04 6.75 -15.60
N GLN A 351 -7.11 7.20 -16.44
CA GLN A 351 -7.29 7.36 -17.89
C GLN A 351 -6.92 6.11 -18.69
N SER A 352 -6.38 5.05 -18.08
CA SER A 352 -5.74 3.94 -18.81
C SER A 352 -6.67 3.16 -19.74
N GLU A 353 -7.97 3.18 -19.44
CA GLU A 353 -9.03 2.49 -20.19
C GLU A 353 -9.86 3.45 -21.05
N GLY A 354 -9.47 4.73 -21.11
CA GLY A 354 -10.09 5.73 -21.97
C GLY A 354 -11.45 6.26 -21.49
N ASN A 355 -11.90 5.90 -20.29
CA ASN A 355 -13.15 6.43 -19.74
C ASN A 355 -12.93 7.82 -19.12
N ILE A 356 -13.34 8.85 -19.86
CA ILE A 356 -13.21 10.25 -19.47
C ILE A 356 -14.58 10.91 -19.47
N ILE A 357 -14.98 11.44 -18.32
CA ILE A 357 -16.22 12.19 -18.13
C ILE A 357 -15.86 13.66 -18.03
N ASN A 358 -16.30 14.46 -19.02
CA ASN A 358 -16.06 15.90 -19.03
C ASN A 358 -17.22 16.60 -18.30
N GLY A 359 -16.91 17.32 -17.22
CA GLY A 359 -17.90 17.96 -16.36
C GLY A 359 -18.32 17.10 -15.18
N ASP A 360 -19.35 17.57 -14.47
CA ASP A 360 -19.84 16.91 -13.25
C ASP A 360 -20.54 15.58 -13.54
N PHE A 361 -20.27 14.59 -12.68
CA PHE A 361 -21.00 13.34 -12.63
C PHE A 361 -22.02 13.38 -11.47
N ASN A 362 -23.30 13.50 -11.83
CA ASN A 362 -24.37 13.72 -10.86
C ASN A 362 -25.38 12.57 -10.92
N LEU A 363 -25.55 11.85 -9.81
CA LEU A 363 -26.69 10.96 -9.59
C LEU A 363 -27.64 11.56 -8.57
N THR A 364 -28.85 11.81 -9.02
CA THR A 364 -29.95 12.39 -8.24
C THR A 364 -30.88 11.30 -7.71
N THR A 365 -32.02 11.70 -7.15
CA THR A 365 -32.91 10.86 -6.35
C THR A 365 -33.23 9.50 -6.98
N ASP A 366 -32.91 8.44 -6.23
CA ASP A 366 -33.14 7.03 -6.56
C ASP A 366 -32.53 6.57 -7.90
N GLN A 367 -31.57 7.32 -8.47
CA GLN A 367 -30.84 6.91 -9.67
C GLN A 367 -29.78 5.87 -9.33
N ALA A 368 -29.54 4.94 -10.26
CA ALA A 368 -28.49 3.93 -10.12
C ALA A 368 -27.67 3.84 -11.40
N GLU A 369 -26.34 3.96 -11.28
CA GLU A 369 -25.41 3.80 -12.39
C GLU A 369 -24.21 2.93 -12.00
N SER A 370 -23.41 2.57 -12.99
CA SER A 370 -22.22 1.76 -12.82
C SER A 370 -21.03 2.36 -13.56
N ILE A 371 -19.88 2.44 -12.90
CA ILE A 371 -18.58 2.71 -13.49
C ILE A 371 -17.79 1.40 -13.48
N SER A 372 -17.62 0.82 -14.66
CA SER A 372 -17.01 -0.51 -14.84
C SER A 372 -15.50 -0.48 -15.08
N THR A 373 -14.85 0.68 -15.03
CA THR A 373 -13.44 0.82 -15.40
C THR A 373 -12.77 1.90 -14.57
N ASN A 374 -11.45 1.95 -14.64
CA ASN A 374 -10.73 3.17 -14.27
C ASN A 374 -11.32 4.37 -15.01
N THR A 375 -11.55 5.47 -14.29
CA THR A 375 -12.32 6.61 -14.81
C THR A 375 -11.76 7.94 -14.34
N PHE A 376 -11.62 8.88 -15.26
CA PHE A 376 -11.25 10.25 -14.97
C PHE A 376 -12.47 11.17 -15.12
N ILE A 377 -12.81 11.92 -14.07
CA ILE A 377 -13.92 12.88 -14.03
C ILE A 377 -13.32 14.29 -13.95
N ASP A 378 -13.47 15.05 -15.03
CA ASP A 378 -13.08 16.46 -15.08
C ASP A 378 -14.21 17.36 -14.57
N GLY A 379 -14.50 17.25 -13.29
CA GLY A 379 -15.62 17.91 -12.62
C GLY A 379 -15.82 17.36 -11.22
N ASN A 380 -17.03 17.50 -10.69
CA ASN A 380 -17.41 16.99 -9.36
C ASN A 380 -18.08 15.62 -9.45
N LEU A 381 -18.03 14.85 -8.36
CA LEU A 381 -18.84 13.64 -8.19
C LEU A 381 -19.90 13.92 -7.11
N ILE A 382 -21.18 13.95 -7.51
CA ILE A 382 -22.29 14.29 -6.61
C ILE A 382 -23.33 13.17 -6.62
N LEU A 383 -23.57 12.58 -5.46
CA LEU A 383 -24.57 11.54 -5.24
C LEU A 383 -25.54 11.99 -4.15
N GLU A 384 -26.83 12.03 -4.47
CA GLU A 384 -27.85 12.53 -3.54
C GLU A 384 -29.07 11.62 -3.47
N ASN A 385 -29.71 11.60 -2.30
CA ASN A 385 -31.09 11.12 -2.11
C ASN A 385 -31.28 9.67 -2.58
N ASN A 386 -30.65 8.74 -1.87
CA ASN A 386 -30.64 7.31 -2.17
C ASN A 386 -30.05 6.93 -3.54
N ALA A 387 -29.30 7.82 -4.19
CA ALA A 387 -28.54 7.47 -5.39
C ALA A 387 -27.58 6.31 -5.12
N ILE A 388 -27.39 5.43 -6.11
CA ILE A 388 -26.51 4.27 -6.04
C ILE A 388 -25.47 4.35 -7.17
N LEU A 389 -24.20 4.44 -6.82
CA LEU A 389 -23.11 4.26 -7.78
C LEU A 389 -22.45 2.90 -7.55
N ASN A 390 -22.44 2.03 -8.55
CA ASN A 390 -21.68 0.78 -8.50
C ASN A 390 -20.32 0.98 -9.18
N ILE A 391 -19.25 0.55 -8.55
CA ILE A 391 -17.88 0.67 -9.04
C ILE A 391 -17.27 -0.73 -9.14
N GLU A 392 -16.59 -0.99 -10.26
CA GLU A 392 -15.88 -2.25 -10.45
C GLU A 392 -14.75 -2.45 -9.42
N LYS A 393 -14.46 -3.72 -9.15
CA LYS A 393 -13.38 -4.10 -8.24
C LYS A 393 -12.03 -3.55 -8.73
N ASP A 394 -11.30 -2.97 -7.78
CA ASP A 394 -10.00 -2.34 -7.92
C ASP A 394 -9.96 -1.12 -8.87
N ALA A 395 -11.13 -0.57 -9.27
CA ALA A 395 -11.19 0.64 -10.08
C ALA A 395 -10.69 1.86 -9.29
N LEU A 396 -9.92 2.69 -9.99
CA LEU A 396 -9.49 4.01 -9.55
C LEU A 396 -10.30 5.07 -10.30
N ILE A 397 -11.05 5.86 -9.55
CA ILE A 397 -11.76 7.03 -10.08
C ILE A 397 -11.05 8.27 -9.56
N PHE A 398 -10.60 9.11 -10.49
CA PHE A 398 -9.95 10.38 -10.18
C PHE A 398 -10.88 11.54 -10.56
N ILE A 399 -11.08 12.47 -9.63
CA ILE A 399 -12.02 13.59 -9.71
C ILE A 399 -11.24 14.90 -9.53
N THR A 400 -11.31 15.82 -10.50
CA THR A 400 -10.59 17.12 -10.41
C THR A 400 -11.28 18.13 -9.49
N GLY A 401 -12.61 18.01 -9.32
CA GLY A 401 -13.41 18.76 -8.35
C GLY A 401 -13.58 18.01 -7.03
N TYR A 402 -14.67 18.26 -6.31
CA TYR A 402 -14.97 17.64 -5.01
C TYR A 402 -15.86 16.39 -5.13
N ILE A 403 -15.94 15.62 -4.05
CA ILE A 403 -16.87 14.49 -3.90
C ILE A 403 -17.95 14.85 -2.87
N GLN A 404 -19.22 14.68 -3.21
CA GLN A 404 -20.34 14.87 -2.30
C GLN A 404 -21.27 13.66 -2.33
N ILE A 405 -21.50 13.03 -1.17
CA ILE A 405 -22.35 11.84 -1.04
C ILE A 405 -23.28 12.05 0.14
N GLU A 406 -24.57 12.24 -0.15
CA GLU A 406 -25.53 12.73 0.84
C GLU A 406 -26.88 12.00 0.79
N ASN A 407 -27.58 12.02 1.93
CA ASN A 407 -28.96 11.59 2.09
C ASN A 407 -29.19 10.13 1.66
N ASN A 408 -28.57 9.21 2.40
CA ASN A 408 -28.59 7.76 2.17
C ASN A 408 -28.07 7.33 0.79
N ALA A 409 -27.30 8.18 0.08
CA ALA A 409 -26.62 7.76 -1.13
C ALA A 409 -25.56 6.70 -0.80
N VAL A 410 -25.39 5.75 -1.72
CA VAL A 410 -24.54 4.57 -1.53
C VAL A 410 -23.58 4.45 -2.70
N ILE A 411 -22.34 4.09 -2.40
CA ILE A 411 -21.42 3.60 -3.42
C ILE A 411 -21.11 2.14 -3.11
N ASN A 412 -21.35 1.26 -4.07
CA ASN A 412 -21.07 -0.17 -3.97
C ASN A 412 -19.85 -0.51 -4.81
N GLY A 413 -18.80 -1.04 -4.19
CA GLY A 413 -17.63 -1.49 -4.95
C GLY A 413 -16.45 -1.74 -4.04
N THR A 414 -15.33 -2.13 -4.62
CA THR A 414 -14.05 -2.16 -3.90
C THR A 414 -13.05 -1.40 -4.74
N GLY A 415 -12.56 -0.23 -4.30
CA GLY A 415 -11.76 0.62 -5.18
C GLY A 415 -11.23 1.86 -4.47
N SER A 416 -10.91 2.89 -5.25
CA SER A 416 -10.44 4.18 -4.75
C SER A 416 -11.18 5.32 -5.42
N LEU A 417 -11.62 6.29 -4.60
CA LEU A 417 -12.05 7.59 -5.06
C LEU A 417 -11.01 8.62 -4.63
N VAL A 418 -10.44 9.30 -5.62
CA VAL A 418 -9.43 10.34 -5.42
C VAL A 418 -10.01 11.66 -5.88
N THR A 419 -9.98 12.68 -5.03
CA THR A 419 -10.33 14.06 -5.38
C THR A 419 -9.14 15.00 -5.18
N ASP A 420 -8.97 15.95 -6.09
CA ASP A 420 -8.00 17.04 -5.97
C ASP A 420 -8.37 18.07 -4.89
N ASP A 421 -9.63 18.08 -4.46
CA ASP A 421 -10.16 19.05 -3.50
C ASP A 421 -10.53 18.35 -2.19
N TYR A 422 -11.81 18.33 -1.82
CA TYR A 422 -12.29 17.73 -0.57
C TYR A 422 -13.43 16.75 -0.85
N PHE A 423 -13.83 16.00 0.18
CA PHE A 423 -15.06 15.23 0.15
C PHE A 423 -16.01 15.61 1.30
N ILE A 424 -17.32 15.46 1.06
CA ILE A 424 -18.37 15.55 2.07
C ILE A 424 -19.21 14.28 2.01
N ILE A 425 -19.26 13.54 3.11
CA ILE A 425 -20.11 12.36 3.27
C ILE A 425 -20.99 12.58 4.49
N LYS A 426 -22.30 12.68 4.26
CA LYS A 426 -23.23 12.95 5.36
C LYS A 426 -24.59 12.29 5.23
N ASN A 427 -25.34 12.30 6.33
CA ASN A 427 -26.74 11.89 6.43
C ASN A 427 -26.97 10.42 6.00
N ASN A 428 -26.44 9.49 6.80
CA ASN A 428 -26.51 8.03 6.60
C ASN A 428 -25.97 7.52 5.24
N SER A 429 -25.14 8.30 4.54
CA SER A 429 -24.53 7.87 3.29
C SER A 429 -23.44 6.84 3.53
N ILE A 430 -23.31 5.89 2.60
CA ILE A 430 -22.46 4.70 2.77
C ILE A 430 -21.60 4.42 1.52
N PRO A 431 -20.39 4.98 1.42
CA PRO A 431 -19.38 4.49 0.49
C PRO A 431 -18.82 3.16 1.01
N THR A 432 -19.24 2.06 0.37
CA THR A 432 -18.81 0.72 0.74
C THR A 432 -17.52 0.31 0.03
N SER A 433 -16.58 -0.28 0.78
CA SER A 433 -15.25 -0.79 0.47
C SER A 433 -14.36 0.07 -0.43
N ILE A 434 -14.51 1.39 -0.34
CA ILE A 434 -13.78 2.40 -1.09
C ILE A 434 -12.80 3.14 -0.20
N SER A 435 -11.55 3.18 -0.64
CA SER A 435 -10.60 4.14 -0.09
C SER A 435 -10.95 5.55 -0.58
N LEU A 436 -10.97 6.52 0.34
CA LEU A 436 -11.31 7.91 0.07
C LEU A 436 -10.06 8.78 0.22
N ILE A 437 -9.69 9.48 -0.84
CA ILE A 437 -8.48 10.30 -0.88
C ILE A 437 -8.85 11.72 -1.28
N ALA A 438 -8.43 12.71 -0.50
CA ALA A 438 -8.61 14.12 -0.79
C ALA A 438 -7.27 14.87 -0.72
N LEU A 439 -6.87 15.49 -1.83
CA LEU A 439 -5.58 16.18 -1.96
C LEU A 439 -5.65 17.68 -1.65
N GLY A 440 -6.85 18.23 -1.52
CA GLY A 440 -7.10 19.64 -1.20
C GLY A 440 -6.60 20.01 0.19
N SER A 441 -6.34 21.31 0.38
CA SER A 441 -5.77 21.86 1.61
C SER A 441 -6.55 23.04 2.20
N THR A 442 -7.51 23.58 1.45
CA THR A 442 -8.24 24.81 1.78
C THR A 442 -9.57 24.54 2.48
N THR A 443 -10.27 23.49 2.06
CA THR A 443 -11.57 23.10 2.59
C THR A 443 -11.44 21.79 3.36
N ASP A 444 -12.10 21.70 4.51
CA ASP A 444 -12.10 20.51 5.33
C ASP A 444 -12.90 19.38 4.66
N SER A 445 -12.32 18.18 4.60
CA SER A 445 -13.07 16.97 4.26
C SER A 445 -13.89 16.49 5.46
N GLN A 446 -15.08 15.95 5.22
CA GLN A 446 -16.07 15.72 6.29
C GLN A 446 -16.75 14.35 6.21
N LEU A 447 -16.88 13.69 7.37
CA LEU A 447 -17.79 12.56 7.62
C LEU A 447 -18.71 12.92 8.78
N THR A 448 -20.00 13.08 8.51
CA THR A 448 -20.95 13.53 9.54
C THR A 448 -22.31 12.82 9.47
N ASN A 449 -23.08 12.92 10.56
CA ASN A 449 -24.49 12.53 10.64
C ASN A 449 -24.74 11.07 10.22
N ASN A 450 -24.21 10.13 11.00
CA ASN A 450 -24.31 8.68 10.81
C ASN A 450 -23.76 8.19 9.46
N SER A 451 -22.89 8.95 8.80
CA SER A 451 -22.16 8.48 7.60
C SER A 451 -21.35 7.24 7.95
N ALA A 452 -21.28 6.27 7.04
CA ALA A 452 -20.41 5.11 7.21
C ALA A 452 -19.48 4.96 6.01
N THR A 453 -18.23 4.61 6.23
CA THR A 453 -17.29 4.27 5.15
C THR A 453 -16.60 2.95 5.46
N THR A 454 -16.19 2.26 4.41
CA THR A 454 -15.38 1.04 4.51
C THR A 454 -14.23 1.20 3.53
N GLY A 455 -12.98 1.07 3.97
CA GLY A 455 -11.78 1.51 3.27
C GLY A 455 -11.00 2.56 4.07
N ALA A 456 -9.75 2.80 3.68
CA ALA A 456 -8.93 3.82 4.31
C ALA A 456 -9.37 5.24 3.88
N ILE A 457 -9.12 6.21 4.75
CA ILE A 457 -9.26 7.62 4.43
C ILE A 457 -7.86 8.26 4.44
N LEU A 458 -7.52 8.98 3.38
CA LEU A 458 -6.24 9.68 3.23
C LEU A 458 -6.47 11.15 2.84
N VAL A 459 -6.15 12.08 3.73
CA VAL A 459 -6.24 13.53 3.53
C VAL A 459 -4.89 14.18 3.87
N PRO A 460 -3.85 13.96 3.04
CA PRO A 460 -2.46 14.21 3.43
C PRO A 460 -2.13 15.71 3.50
N ASN A 461 -2.93 16.58 2.87
CA ASN A 461 -2.68 18.01 2.76
C ASN A 461 -3.68 18.89 3.52
N GLY A 462 -4.83 18.33 3.89
CA GLY A 462 -5.98 19.06 4.44
C GLY A 462 -6.44 18.54 5.80
N ASN A 463 -7.52 19.12 6.30
CA ASN A 463 -8.12 18.69 7.55
C ASN A 463 -9.23 17.67 7.29
N LEU A 464 -9.43 16.80 8.26
CA LEU A 464 -10.53 15.85 8.28
C LEU A 464 -11.38 16.04 9.54
N VAL A 465 -12.66 16.32 9.34
CA VAL A 465 -13.66 16.46 10.42
C VAL A 465 -14.56 15.23 10.43
N ILE A 466 -14.64 14.55 11.57
CA ILE A 466 -15.45 13.34 11.75
C ILE A 466 -16.38 13.56 12.93
N ASN A 467 -17.69 13.65 12.71
CA ASN A 467 -18.64 13.97 13.79
C ASN A 467 -19.93 13.17 13.69
N ASN A 468 -20.71 13.19 14.77
CA ASN A 468 -22.10 12.71 14.83
C ASN A 468 -22.25 11.24 14.37
N GLN A 469 -21.68 10.30 15.13
CA GLN A 469 -21.84 8.84 14.92
C GLN A 469 -21.34 8.32 13.56
N ALA A 470 -20.34 8.97 12.96
CA ALA A 470 -19.68 8.42 11.79
C ALA A 470 -19.00 7.07 12.12
N ASN A 471 -19.14 6.09 11.22
CA ASN A 471 -18.56 4.75 11.38
C ASN A 471 -17.60 4.44 10.23
N ILE A 472 -16.32 4.24 10.56
CA ILE A 472 -15.25 4.07 9.57
C ILE A 472 -14.65 2.68 9.75
N HIS A 473 -14.68 1.85 8.72
CA HIS A 473 -14.03 0.54 8.71
C HIS A 473 -12.74 0.62 7.89
N GLY A 474 -11.60 0.81 8.55
CA GLY A 474 -10.31 1.08 7.91
C GLY A 474 -9.41 1.94 8.79
N GLY A 475 -8.40 2.55 8.19
CA GLY A 475 -7.53 3.54 8.83
C GLY A 475 -7.87 4.98 8.42
N VAL A 476 -7.56 5.92 9.31
CA VAL A 476 -7.78 7.36 9.12
C VAL A 476 -6.45 8.10 9.14
N PHE A 477 -6.09 8.70 8.01
CA PHE A 477 -4.80 9.36 7.82
C PHE A 477 -5.03 10.77 7.30
N ALA A 478 -4.71 11.79 8.08
CA ALA A 478 -4.97 13.18 7.68
C ALA A 478 -3.90 14.13 8.22
N LYS A 479 -3.61 15.22 7.51
CA LYS A 479 -2.66 16.24 7.99
C LYS A 479 -3.03 16.74 9.38
N SER A 480 -4.32 17.02 9.58
CA SER A 480 -4.88 17.37 10.89
C SER A 480 -6.28 16.82 11.05
N ILE A 481 -6.63 16.45 12.28
CA ILE A 481 -7.98 16.04 12.66
C ILE A 481 -8.41 17.00 13.78
N PRO A 482 -8.94 18.18 13.42
CA PRO A 482 -9.29 19.22 14.39
C PRO A 482 -10.53 18.86 15.22
N SER A 483 -11.35 17.92 14.76
CA SER A 483 -12.51 17.42 15.47
C SER A 483 -12.83 16.00 15.03
N ILE A 484 -12.72 15.05 15.96
CA ILE A 484 -13.23 13.69 15.78
C ILE A 484 -14.11 13.29 16.98
N GLY A 485 -15.44 13.41 16.92
CA GLY A 485 -16.24 13.24 18.13
C GLY A 485 -17.73 12.92 17.97
N ASN A 486 -18.44 12.95 19.10
CA ASN A 486 -19.85 12.59 19.23
C ASN A 486 -20.15 11.13 18.82
N ASN A 487 -19.47 10.18 19.47
CA ASN A 487 -19.60 8.73 19.30
C ASN A 487 -19.18 8.22 17.91
N ALA A 488 -18.11 8.80 17.35
CA ALA A 488 -17.50 8.22 16.15
C ALA A 488 -16.90 6.83 16.48
N LYS A 489 -16.99 5.92 15.52
CA LYS A 489 -16.45 4.56 15.63
C LYS A 489 -15.49 4.30 14.48
N ILE A 490 -14.32 3.74 14.81
CA ILE A 490 -13.33 3.26 13.85
C ILE A 490 -13.14 1.76 14.09
N VAL A 491 -13.47 0.96 13.10
CA VAL A 491 -13.18 -0.48 13.08
C VAL A 491 -11.94 -0.68 12.23
N PHE A 492 -10.78 -0.82 12.87
CA PHE A 492 -9.51 -0.95 12.19
C PHE A 492 -9.35 -2.32 11.57
N ASN A 493 -9.12 -2.33 10.25
CA ASN A 493 -8.69 -3.49 9.50
C ASN A 493 -7.61 -3.07 8.50
N PRO A 494 -6.33 -3.43 8.70
CA PRO A 494 -5.25 -3.01 7.82
C PRO A 494 -5.35 -3.63 6.42
N LYS A 495 -6.15 -4.70 6.22
CA LYS A 495 -6.45 -5.25 4.89
C LYS A 495 -7.25 -4.27 4.05
N LEU A 496 -8.20 -3.55 4.66
CA LEU A 496 -9.00 -2.54 3.95
C LEU A 496 -8.15 -1.35 3.50
N ASN A 497 -7.01 -1.12 4.14
CA ASN A 497 -6.09 -0.05 3.78
C ASN A 497 -5.25 -0.38 2.52
N GLN A 498 -5.18 -1.66 2.12
CA GLN A 498 -4.52 -2.05 0.86
C GLN A 498 -5.25 -1.53 -0.38
N ASN A 499 -6.51 -1.12 -0.23
CA ASN A 499 -7.28 -0.52 -1.31
C ASN A 499 -6.80 0.90 -1.66
N LEU A 500 -5.98 1.54 -0.82
CA LEU A 500 -5.34 2.80 -1.21
C LEU A 500 -4.55 2.62 -2.51
N PRO A 501 -4.59 3.60 -3.42
CA PRO A 501 -3.71 3.60 -4.57
C PRO A 501 -2.26 3.73 -4.07
N PRO A 502 -1.27 3.19 -4.81
CA PRO A 502 0.12 3.26 -4.39
C PRO A 502 0.56 4.71 -4.15
N THR A 503 1.17 4.97 -3.00
CA THR A 503 1.64 6.32 -2.61
C THR A 503 3.14 6.50 -2.79
N GLN A 504 3.83 5.50 -3.35
CA GLN A 504 5.27 5.50 -3.58
C GLN A 504 5.58 4.99 -4.99
N ASN A 505 6.72 5.41 -5.52
CA ASN A 505 7.25 4.84 -6.75
C ASN A 505 7.92 3.49 -6.48
N THR A 506 8.06 2.66 -7.52
CA THR A 506 8.65 1.33 -7.37
C THR A 506 10.14 1.34 -7.04
N THR A 507 10.86 2.41 -7.42
CA THR A 507 12.29 2.60 -7.15
C THR A 507 12.63 2.71 -5.66
N GLU A 508 11.65 3.08 -4.83
CA GLU A 508 11.85 3.29 -3.39
C GLU A 508 11.53 2.04 -2.57
N VAL A 509 10.77 1.11 -3.14
CA VAL A 509 10.12 0.01 -2.41
C VAL A 509 10.52 -1.38 -2.91
N LEU A 510 11.09 -1.47 -4.11
CA LEU A 510 11.45 -2.74 -4.73
C LEU A 510 12.96 -2.98 -4.71
N THR A 511 13.34 -4.24 -4.48
CA THR A 511 14.69 -4.74 -4.71
C THR A 511 14.63 -5.96 -5.62
N LEU A 512 15.35 -5.93 -6.74
CA LEU A 512 15.50 -7.09 -7.61
C LEU A 512 16.41 -8.12 -6.91
N GLU A 513 15.91 -9.34 -6.69
CA GLU A 513 16.68 -10.41 -6.06
C GLU A 513 17.30 -11.37 -7.06
N SER A 514 16.54 -11.75 -8.10
CA SER A 514 17.02 -12.69 -9.10
C SER A 514 16.35 -12.48 -10.44
N TRP A 515 17.13 -12.68 -11.50
CA TRP A 515 16.70 -12.71 -12.88
C TRP A 515 17.18 -14.01 -13.50
N THR A 516 16.24 -14.84 -13.93
CA THR A 516 16.54 -16.13 -14.55
C THR A 516 15.84 -16.21 -15.89
N GLU A 517 16.61 -16.48 -16.93
CA GLU A 517 16.10 -16.69 -18.27
C GLU A 517 16.01 -18.17 -18.54
N ASP A 518 14.86 -18.61 -19.05
CA ASP A 518 14.70 -20.01 -19.37
C ASP A 518 15.59 -20.35 -20.58
N ILE A 519 16.47 -21.34 -20.42
CA ILE A 519 17.43 -21.76 -21.46
C ILE A 519 16.74 -22.67 -22.51
N ASN A 520 15.45 -22.96 -22.34
CA ASN A 520 14.72 -23.92 -23.14
C ASN A 520 14.55 -23.48 -24.60
N SER A 521 15.52 -23.91 -25.41
CA SER A 521 15.42 -24.04 -26.85
C SER A 521 14.36 -25.11 -27.17
N LEU A 522 13.16 -24.68 -27.56
CA LEU A 522 12.37 -25.50 -28.47
C LEU A 522 13.19 -25.66 -29.77
N PHE A 523 13.32 -26.93 -30.16
CA PHE A 523 14.26 -27.50 -31.14
C PHE A 523 14.07 -26.99 -32.57
#